data_AF-A0A0A9A9I7-F1
#
_entry.id   AF-A0A0A9A9I7-F1
#
_cell.length_a   1.000
_cell.length_b   1.000
_cell.length_c   1.000
_cell.angle_alpha   90.00
_cell.angle_beta   90.00
_cell.angle_gamma   90.00
#
_symmetry.space_group_name_H-M   'P 1'
#
loop_
_entity.id
_entity.type
_entity.pdbx_description
1 polymer ?
#
loop_
_entity_poly.entity_id
_entity_poly.type
_entity_poly.pdbx_seq_one_letter_code
_entity_poly.pdbx_strand_id
1 'polypeptide(L)'
;MVQAASASAGLRIIKRVDQTLQDLGVNLKPKVPTKAVCVEHLELRNEILTLLNLQKQLQNKEADVSANRESSFTEAPSTPMCSNRDIDRPFVPDALGFGGERTGKRDHKRKTTGRFIDAPPSPPQSKRPRKLKGSD
;
A
#
# COMPACT_ATOMS: atom_id res chain seq x y z
N MET A 1 -19.58 29.60 20.57
CA MET A 1 -19.08 28.28 21.01
C MET A 1 -19.03 27.34 19.80
N VAL A 2 -17.96 27.36 19.00
CA VAL A 2 -17.78 26.42 17.86
C VAL A 2 -16.32 25.95 17.82
N GLN A 3 -15.78 25.57 18.98
CA GLN A 3 -14.43 25.04 19.12
C GLN A 3 -14.44 23.53 19.46
N ALA A 4 -15.64 22.96 19.60
CA ALA A 4 -15.82 21.59 20.09
C ALA A 4 -15.53 20.52 19.03
N ALA A 5 -15.75 20.79 17.74
CA ALA A 5 -15.58 19.77 16.69
C ALA A 5 -14.11 19.43 16.40
N SER A 6 -13.19 20.39 16.59
CA SER A 6 -11.74 20.19 16.42
C SER A 6 -10.99 19.92 17.73
N ALA A 7 -11.63 20.10 18.89
CA ALA A 7 -11.01 19.87 20.20
C ALA A 7 -10.61 18.40 20.44
N SER A 8 -11.23 17.45 19.73
CA SER A 8 -10.90 16.02 19.82
C SER A 8 -9.73 15.59 18.92
N ALA A 9 -9.28 16.43 17.99
CA ALA A 9 -8.23 16.08 17.04
C ALA A 9 -6.84 16.45 17.57
N GLY A 10 -5.88 15.53 17.51
CA GLY A 10 -4.50 15.82 17.92
C GLY A 10 -3.86 16.91 17.05
N LEU A 11 -2.93 17.69 17.63
CA LEU A 11 -2.27 18.83 17.00
C LEU A 11 -1.74 18.54 15.57
N ARG A 12 -1.20 17.34 15.35
CA ARG A 12 -0.68 16.93 14.03
C ARG A 12 -1.77 16.87 12.96
N ILE A 13 -2.96 16.39 13.33
CA ILE A 13 -4.11 16.30 12.43
C ILE A 13 -4.63 17.71 12.14
N ILE A 14 -4.73 18.58 13.15
CA ILE A 14 -5.13 19.97 12.96
C ILE A 14 -4.22 20.67 11.94
N LYS A 15 -2.89 20.53 12.08
CA LYS A 15 -1.93 21.08 11.11
C LYS A 15 -2.13 20.54 9.69
N ARG A 16 -2.51 19.27 9.55
CA ARG A 16 -2.80 18.68 8.24
C ARG A 16 -4.09 19.25 7.64
N VAL A 17 -5.14 19.41 8.44
CA VAL A 17 -6.38 20.06 7.99
C VAL A 17 -6.09 21.48 7.51
N ASP A 18 -5.34 22.26 8.30
CA ASP A 18 -4.93 23.61 7.92
C ASP A 18 -4.04 23.62 6.66
N GLN A 19 -3.18 22.62 6.48
CA GLN A 19 -2.39 22.48 5.25
C GLN A 19 -3.28 22.18 4.04
N THR A 20 -4.21 21.22 4.15
CA THR A 20 -5.13 20.87 3.05
C THR A 20 -6.00 22.05 2.64
N LEU A 21 -6.44 22.89 3.59
CA LEU A 21 -7.15 24.13 3.27
C LEU A 21 -6.29 25.08 2.43
N GLN A 22 -5.01 25.24 2.78
CA GLN A 22 -4.08 26.06 2.00
C GLN A 22 -3.81 25.47 0.62
N ASP A 23 -3.65 24.15 0.52
CA ASP A 23 -3.42 23.46 -0.76
C ASP A 23 -4.61 23.62 -1.71
N LEU A 24 -5.84 23.73 -1.16
CA LEU A 24 -7.08 24.04 -1.89
C LEU A 24 -7.29 25.54 -2.15
N GLY A 25 -6.37 26.40 -1.73
CA GLY A 25 -6.46 27.86 -1.91
C GLY A 25 -7.39 28.58 -0.92
N VAL A 26 -7.87 27.90 0.12
CA VAL A 26 -8.70 28.49 1.17
C VAL A 26 -7.80 29.15 2.23
N ASN A 27 -8.00 30.45 2.45
CA ASN A 27 -7.28 31.16 3.50
C ASN A 27 -7.70 30.65 4.88
N LEU A 28 -6.70 30.32 5.72
CA LEU A 28 -6.92 29.89 7.11
C LEU A 28 -7.66 30.92 7.95
N LYS A 29 -7.50 32.19 7.61
CA LYS A 29 -8.25 33.30 8.18
C LYS A 29 -9.12 33.90 7.07
N PRO A 30 -10.46 33.83 7.18
CA PRO A 30 -11.33 34.41 6.17
C PRO A 30 -11.10 35.92 6.08
N LYS A 31 -10.95 36.43 4.85
CA LYS A 31 -10.69 37.85 4.58
C LYS A 31 -11.80 38.76 5.09
N VAL A 32 -13.04 38.27 5.05
CA VAL A 32 -14.21 38.94 5.62
C VAL A 32 -14.83 37.98 6.64
N PRO A 33 -14.60 38.18 7.94
CA PRO A 33 -15.09 37.29 8.99
C PRO A 33 -16.57 37.56 9.29
N THR A 34 -17.45 37.31 8.31
CA THR A 34 -18.90 37.32 8.55
C THR A 34 -19.33 36.02 9.22
N LYS A 35 -20.47 36.04 9.90
CA LYS A 35 -21.02 34.85 10.57
C LYS A 35 -21.16 33.66 9.60
N ALA A 36 -21.69 33.90 8.39
CA ALA A 36 -21.86 32.86 7.38
C ALA A 36 -20.51 32.27 6.93
N VAL A 37 -19.55 33.13 6.59
CA VAL A 37 -18.21 32.70 6.15
C VAL A 37 -17.48 31.90 7.23
N CYS A 38 -17.58 32.32 8.49
CA CYS A 38 -16.98 31.57 9.60
C CYS A 38 -17.63 30.20 9.82
N VAL A 39 -18.95 30.08 9.63
CA VAL A 39 -19.67 28.80 9.73
C VAL A 39 -19.21 27.86 8.63
N GLU A 40 -19.24 28.30 7.36
CA GLU A 40 -18.77 27.50 6.23
C GLU A 40 -17.29 27.09 6.39
N HIS A 41 -16.44 28.01 6.87
CA HIS A 41 -15.02 27.68 7.11
C HIS A 41 -14.83 26.59 8.18
N LEU A 42 -15.68 26.56 9.20
CA LEU A 42 -15.65 25.53 10.24
C LEU A 42 -16.20 24.19 9.71
N GLU A 43 -17.23 24.23 8.86
CA GLU A 43 -17.76 23.05 8.19
C GLU A 43 -16.70 22.40 7.28
N LEU A 44 -16.00 23.20 6.46
CA LEU A 44 -14.89 22.72 5.64
C LEU A 44 -13.80 22.02 6.47
N ARG A 45 -13.45 22.57 7.64
CA ARG A 45 -12.49 21.94 8.56
C ARG A 45 -12.98 20.57 9.04
N ASN A 46 -14.28 20.43 9.33
CA ASN A 46 -14.88 19.17 9.79
C ASN A 46 -14.97 18.12 8.67
N GLU A 47 -15.30 18.54 7.45
CA GLU A 47 -15.33 17.66 6.28
C GLU A 47 -13.95 17.08 5.99
N ILE A 48 -12.91 17.93 5.97
CA ILE A 48 -11.52 17.48 5.77
C ILE A 48 -11.10 16.51 6.88
N LEU A 49 -11.44 16.79 8.13
CA LEU A 49 -11.18 15.87 9.25
C LEU A 49 -11.84 14.50 9.02
N THR A 50 -13.09 14.50 8.56
CA THR A 50 -13.86 13.29 8.27
C THR A 50 -13.24 12.51 7.12
N LEU A 51 -12.83 13.18 6.04
CA LEU A 51 -12.14 12.57 4.90
C LEU A 51 -10.83 11.89 5.34
N LEU A 52 -10.02 12.57 6.16
CA LEU A 52 -8.78 11.99 6.69
C LEU A 52 -9.04 10.74 7.55
N ASN A 53 -10.12 10.73 8.32
CA ASN A 53 -10.51 9.57 9.12
C ASN A 53 -11.00 8.41 8.26
N LEU A 54 -11.80 8.69 7.22
CA LEU A 54 -12.27 7.68 6.27
C LEU A 54 -11.12 7.08 5.48
N GLN A 55 -10.17 7.89 4.99
CA GLN A 55 -8.96 7.39 4.34
C GLN A 55 -8.19 6.41 5.22
N LYS A 56 -8.05 6.71 6.53
CA LYS A 56 -7.43 5.79 7.49
C LYS A 56 -8.25 4.51 7.66
N GLN A 57 -9.57 4.61 7.76
CA GLN A 57 -10.45 3.44 7.89
C GLN A 57 -10.40 2.55 6.65
N LEU A 58 -10.40 3.13 5.46
CA LEU A 58 -10.26 2.40 4.19
C LEU A 58 -8.91 1.68 4.14
N GLN A 59 -7.81 2.36 4.46
CA GLN A 59 -6.50 1.72 4.49
C GLN A 59 -6.44 0.53 5.46
N ASN A 60 -7.03 0.66 6.64
CA ASN A 60 -7.11 -0.45 7.60
C ASN A 60 -7.95 -1.61 7.06
N LYS A 61 -9.13 -1.31 6.49
CA LYS A 61 -10.02 -2.31 5.90
C LYS A 61 -9.35 -3.05 4.74
N GLU A 62 -8.63 -2.33 3.89
CA GLU A 62 -7.88 -2.93 2.78
C GLU A 62 -6.77 -3.85 3.30
N ALA A 63 -6.04 -3.45 4.33
CA ALA A 63 -5.03 -4.30 4.97
C ALA A 63 -5.64 -5.57 5.59
N ASP A 64 -6.80 -5.47 6.25
CA ASP A 64 -7.53 -6.61 6.81
C ASP A 64 -8.02 -7.57 5.70
N VAL A 65 -8.53 -7.03 4.58
CA VAL A 65 -8.96 -7.83 3.43
C VAL A 65 -7.80 -8.54 2.77
N SER A 66 -6.65 -7.87 2.59
CA SER A 66 -5.43 -8.50 2.09
C SER A 66 -4.96 -9.62 3.02
N ALA A 67 -4.89 -9.36 4.32
CA ALA A 67 -4.50 -10.37 5.30
C ALA A 67 -5.45 -11.58 5.29
N ASN A 68 -6.77 -11.36 5.18
CA ASN A 68 -7.77 -12.43 5.14
C ASN A 68 -7.71 -13.24 3.82
N ARG A 69 -7.44 -12.57 2.70
CA ARG A 69 -7.27 -13.25 1.40
C ARG A 69 -6.00 -14.11 1.40
N GLU A 70 -4.89 -13.60 1.91
CA GLU A 70 -3.65 -14.35 2.05
C GLU A 70 -3.80 -15.52 3.05
N SER A 71 -4.54 -15.36 4.16
CA SER A 71 -4.81 -16.46 5.11
C SER A 71 -5.74 -17.54 4.55
N SER A 72 -6.74 -17.15 3.76
CA SER A 72 -7.66 -18.09 3.10
C SER A 72 -6.97 -18.98 2.06
N PHE A 73 -5.85 -18.55 1.46
CA PHE A 73 -5.08 -19.38 0.52
C PHE A 73 -4.18 -20.41 1.24
N THR A 74 -3.82 -20.15 2.51
CA THR A 74 -3.11 -21.12 3.35
C THR A 74 -4.02 -22.17 3.99
N GLU A 75 -5.33 -21.91 4.05
CA GLU A 75 -6.37 -22.89 4.39
C GLU A 75 -6.83 -23.62 3.10
N ALA A 76 -5.88 -24.19 2.36
CA ALA A 76 -6.23 -25.11 1.28
C ALA A 76 -6.93 -26.32 1.91
N PRO A 77 -8.14 -26.73 1.47
CA PRO A 77 -8.64 -28.04 1.81
C PRO A 77 -7.61 -29.03 1.26
N SER A 78 -7.01 -29.79 2.17
CA SER A 78 -6.08 -30.88 1.90
C SER A 78 -6.32 -31.48 0.52
N THR A 79 -5.33 -31.35 -0.37
CA THR A 79 -5.30 -32.04 -1.66
C THR A 79 -5.74 -33.49 -1.44
N PRO A 80 -6.78 -33.99 -2.13
CA PRO A 80 -7.19 -35.38 -1.96
C PRO A 80 -6.02 -36.24 -2.40
N MET A 81 -5.56 -37.11 -1.49
CA MET A 81 -4.50 -38.08 -1.77
C MET A 81 -4.79 -38.77 -3.10
N CYS A 82 -3.87 -38.65 -4.06
CA CYS A 82 -3.81 -39.54 -5.21
C CYS A 82 -3.50 -40.96 -4.71
N SER A 83 -4.53 -41.70 -4.28
CA SER A 83 -4.43 -43.13 -4.03
C SER A 83 -4.45 -43.87 -5.37
N ASN A 84 -3.26 -43.92 -5.98
CA ASN A 84 -2.64 -45.13 -6.50
C ASN A 84 -3.60 -46.30 -6.82
N ARG A 85 -3.83 -46.58 -8.10
CA ARG A 85 -3.49 -47.85 -8.79
C ARG A 85 -4.22 -47.97 -10.13
N ASP A 86 -3.44 -47.95 -11.19
CA ASP A 86 -3.41 -48.94 -12.26
C ASP A 86 -4.68 -49.83 -12.39
N ILE A 87 -5.57 -49.47 -13.32
CA ILE A 87 -6.51 -50.39 -13.97
C ILE A 87 -6.61 -49.98 -15.44
N ASP A 88 -5.99 -50.80 -16.28
CA ASP A 88 -6.21 -50.99 -17.72
C ASP A 88 -7.60 -50.57 -18.23
N ARG A 89 -7.66 -49.57 -19.11
CA ARG A 89 -8.61 -49.60 -20.24
C ARG A 89 -8.23 -48.65 -21.38
N PRO A 90 -7.96 -49.15 -22.59
CA PRO A 90 -7.77 -48.31 -23.76
C PRO A 90 -9.13 -47.90 -24.33
N PHE A 91 -9.39 -46.60 -24.41
CA PHE A 91 -10.44 -46.07 -25.27
C PHE A 91 -10.00 -44.72 -25.83
N VAL A 92 -9.50 -44.76 -27.06
CA VAL A 92 -9.28 -43.60 -27.92
C VAL A 92 -10.63 -43.20 -28.51
N PRO A 93 -11.00 -41.91 -28.43
CA PRO A 93 -11.52 -41.25 -29.63
C PRO A 93 -10.74 -39.98 -29.99
N ASP A 94 -10.33 -39.93 -31.25
CA ASP A 94 -9.74 -38.79 -31.97
C ASP A 94 -10.57 -37.51 -31.79
N ALA A 95 -9.96 -36.44 -31.29
CA ALA A 95 -10.50 -35.09 -31.39
C ALA A 95 -9.36 -34.08 -31.47
N LEU A 96 -9.10 -33.63 -32.71
CA LEU A 96 -8.40 -32.43 -33.13
C LEU A 96 -7.96 -31.47 -32.01
N GLY A 97 -6.69 -31.59 -31.60
CA GLY A 97 -5.97 -30.64 -30.75
C GLY A 97 -4.75 -30.12 -31.49
N PHE A 98 -4.85 -28.86 -31.90
CA PHE A 98 -3.88 -28.06 -32.64
C PHE A 98 -2.59 -27.80 -31.82
N GLY A 99 -1.43 -28.15 -32.38
CA GLY A 99 -0.11 -27.50 -32.16
C GLY A 99 0.57 -27.60 -30.79
N GLY A 100 1.78 -28.19 -30.75
CA GLY A 100 2.73 -27.93 -29.65
C GLY A 100 3.68 -29.06 -29.27
N GLU A 101 4.62 -29.36 -30.16
CA GLU A 101 6.01 -29.78 -29.90
C GLU A 101 6.36 -30.49 -28.57
N ARG A 102 6.67 -31.79 -28.66
CA ARG A 102 7.44 -32.49 -27.62
C ARG A 102 8.93 -32.17 -27.82
N THR A 103 9.59 -31.68 -26.78
CA THR A 103 10.98 -31.98 -26.36
C THR A 103 11.30 -31.04 -25.20
N GLY A 104 11.58 -31.53 -24.00
CA GLY A 104 12.80 -32.26 -23.71
C GLY A 104 13.65 -31.37 -22.81
N LYS A 105 13.77 -31.77 -21.54
CA LYS A 105 14.63 -31.18 -20.52
C LYS A 105 16.00 -30.78 -21.10
N ARG A 106 16.41 -29.53 -20.90
CA ARG A 106 17.84 -29.18 -20.84
C ARG A 106 18.07 -27.94 -19.99
N ASP A 107 18.16 -28.17 -18.68
CA ASP A 107 18.93 -27.33 -17.77
C ASP A 107 20.33 -27.13 -18.35
N HIS A 108 20.70 -25.90 -18.70
CA HIS A 108 22.08 -25.50 -18.95
C HIS A 108 22.39 -24.23 -18.16
N LYS A 109 22.78 -24.43 -16.90
CA LYS A 109 23.60 -23.49 -16.13
C LYS A 109 24.73 -22.97 -17.01
N ARG A 110 24.69 -21.70 -17.40
CA ARG A 110 25.92 -20.95 -17.68
C ARG A 110 26.07 -19.86 -16.63
N LYS A 111 27.04 -20.05 -15.73
CA LYS A 111 27.71 -18.96 -15.03
C LYS A 111 28.55 -18.18 -16.05
N THR A 112 28.75 -16.88 -15.78
CA THR A 112 29.88 -15.98 -16.16
C THR A 112 29.28 -14.62 -16.56
N THR A 113 29.20 -13.67 -15.62
CA THR A 113 30.18 -12.58 -15.39
C THR A 113 30.09 -11.49 -16.45
N GLY A 114 29.70 -10.29 -16.02
CA GLY A 114 29.81 -9.11 -16.84
C GLY A 114 29.00 -7.96 -16.27
N ARG A 115 29.56 -7.28 -15.27
CA ARG A 115 29.19 -5.90 -14.93
C ARG A 115 29.28 -5.09 -16.23
N PHE A 116 28.38 -4.13 -16.45
CA PHE A 116 28.73 -2.75 -16.82
C PHE A 116 27.45 -1.92 -17.05
N ILE A 117 27.32 -0.91 -16.18
CA ILE A 117 26.86 0.47 -16.44
C ILE A 117 25.45 0.67 -17.03
N ASP A 118 24.45 0.83 -16.15
CA ASP A 118 23.43 1.88 -16.32
C ASP A 118 22.73 2.23 -15.00
N ALA A 119 23.48 2.74 -14.03
CA ALA A 119 22.89 3.37 -12.85
C ALA A 119 23.85 4.44 -12.32
N PRO A 120 23.43 5.71 -12.19
CA PRO A 120 24.24 6.71 -11.51
C PRO A 120 24.47 6.27 -10.05
N PRO A 121 25.70 6.28 -9.53
CA PRO A 121 25.95 5.98 -8.13
C PRO A 121 25.27 7.03 -7.24
N SER A 122 24.60 6.52 -6.22
CA SER A 122 23.81 7.27 -5.24
C SER A 122 24.62 8.34 -4.50
N PRO A 123 23.99 9.40 -3.96
CA PRO A 123 24.68 10.47 -3.23
C PRO A 123 25.45 9.91 -2.01
N PRO A 124 26.65 10.45 -1.69
CA PRO A 124 27.44 9.96 -0.56
C PRO A 124 26.68 10.14 0.75
N GLN A 125 26.52 9.06 1.51
CA GLN A 125 25.92 9.07 2.84
C GLN A 125 26.73 9.98 3.77
N SER A 126 26.14 11.11 4.16
CA SER A 126 26.65 12.01 5.17
C SER A 126 26.90 11.25 6.47
N LYS A 127 28.18 11.10 6.85
CA LYS A 127 28.57 10.61 8.17
C LYS A 127 28.12 11.65 9.20
N ARG A 128 27.05 11.36 9.94
CA ARG A 128 26.65 12.18 11.09
C ARG A 128 27.80 12.17 12.12
N PRO A 129 28.29 13.33 12.59
CA PRO A 129 29.30 13.36 13.64
C PRO A 129 28.71 12.81 14.94
N ARG A 130 29.39 11.80 15.50
CA ARG A 130 29.08 11.23 16.82
C ARG A 130 29.43 12.29 17.88
N LYS A 131 28.45 12.70 18.69
CA LYS A 131 28.67 13.61 19.83
C LYS A 131 29.72 12.97 20.76
N LEU A 132 30.86 13.65 20.93
CA LEU A 132 31.80 13.33 22.01
C LEU A 132 31.10 13.66 23.33
N LYS A 133 31.03 12.68 24.22
CA LYS A 133 30.55 12.85 25.59
C LYS A 133 31.73 13.37 26.41
N GLY A 134 31.60 14.58 26.94
CA GLY A 134 32.58 15.14 27.88
C GLY A 134 32.47 14.47 29.25
N SER A 135 33.61 14.09 29.80
CA SER A 135 33.93 13.71 31.20
C SER A 135 35.46 13.59 31.20
N ASP A 136 36.28 14.23 32.02
CA ASP A 136 36.17 14.90 33.33
C ASP A 136 37.05 16.17 33.29
#